data_AF-A0AAW5SAB8-F1
#
_entry.id   AF-A0AAW5SAB8-F1
#
_cell.length_a   1.000
_cell.length_b   1.000
_cell.length_c   1.000
_cell.angle_alpha   90.00
_cell.angle_beta   90.00
_cell.angle_gamma   90.00
#
_symmetry.space_group_name_H-M   'P 1'
#
loop_
_entity.id
_entity.type
_entity.pdbx_description
1 polymer ?
#
loop_
_entity_poly.entity_id
_entity_poly.type
_entity_poly.pdbx_seq_one_letter_code
_entity_poly.pdbx_strand_id
1 'polypeptide(L)'
;MAIQTVEVDAAAERVAAAALAEARTAASQRLLAWLAQSGAVPRDLADQPTALTDVLLARDPNDPRYQVLGTFAGRWAADVLRILASAILHRRGHNGRHTPDVAAVEYAVSVGATWATIGGALGISAPTAHSRYRDKVS
;
A
#
# COMPACT_ATOMS: atom_id res chain seq x y z
N MET A 1 3.07 -5.65 34.75
CA MET A 1 2.09 -5.13 33.78
C MET A 1 2.73 -4.47 32.57
N ALA A 2 3.79 -3.67 32.72
CA ALA A 2 4.49 -3.03 31.59
C ALA A 2 5.11 -4.00 30.55
N ILE A 3 5.66 -5.15 31.00
CA ILE A 3 6.27 -6.15 30.12
C ILE A 3 5.24 -6.81 29.18
N GLN A 4 4.02 -7.08 29.68
CA GLN A 4 2.93 -7.64 28.87
C GLN A 4 2.45 -6.66 27.77
N THR A 5 2.49 -5.36 28.03
CA THR A 5 2.11 -4.35 27.03
C THR A 5 3.13 -4.27 25.90
N VAL A 6 4.43 -4.31 26.21
CA VAL A 6 5.51 -4.29 25.20
C VAL A 6 5.48 -5.51 24.28
N GLU A 7 5.19 -6.70 24.80
CA GLU A 7 5.06 -7.91 23.97
C GLU A 7 3.85 -7.85 23.03
N VAL A 8 2.73 -7.30 23.51
CA VAL A 8 1.52 -7.11 22.71
C VAL A 8 1.75 -6.06 21.62
N ASP A 9 2.44 -4.96 21.92
CA ASP A 9 2.77 -3.93 20.94
C ASP A 9 3.69 -4.47 19.83
N ALA A 10 4.75 -5.20 20.21
CA ALA A 10 5.64 -5.84 19.25
C ALA A 10 4.91 -6.91 18.39
N ALA A 11 3.95 -7.65 18.98
CA ALA A 11 3.12 -8.57 18.22
C ALA A 11 2.18 -7.85 17.25
N ALA A 12 1.58 -6.73 17.68
CA ALA A 12 0.73 -5.90 16.84
C ALA A 12 1.50 -5.31 15.65
N GLU A 13 2.73 -4.84 15.87
CA GLU A 13 3.62 -4.37 14.81
C GLU A 13 3.93 -5.47 13.78
N ARG A 14 4.26 -6.69 14.23
CA ARG A 14 4.49 -7.82 13.31
C ARG A 14 3.24 -8.16 12.50
N VAL A 15 2.06 -8.13 13.11
CA VAL A 15 0.78 -8.36 12.41
C VAL A 15 0.51 -7.25 11.40
N ALA A 16 0.78 -5.99 11.75
CA ALA A 16 0.63 -4.85 10.84
C ALA A 16 1.57 -4.99 9.63
N ALA A 17 2.85 -5.31 9.88
CA ALA A 17 3.84 -5.54 8.83
C ALA A 17 3.44 -6.70 7.89
N ALA A 18 2.94 -7.82 8.44
CA ALA A 18 2.45 -8.94 7.65
C ALA A 18 1.21 -8.56 6.81
N ALA A 19 0.28 -7.79 7.39
CA ALA A 19 -0.89 -7.30 6.66
C ALA A 19 -0.51 -6.35 5.53
N LEU A 20 0.48 -5.48 5.75
CA LEU A 20 1.03 -4.59 4.71
C LEU A 20 1.70 -5.39 3.57
N ALA A 21 2.51 -6.39 3.91
CA ALA A 21 3.14 -7.26 2.93
C ALA A 21 2.09 -8.00 2.08
N GLU A 22 1.05 -8.55 2.71
CA GLU A 22 -0.05 -9.20 2.01
C GLU A 22 -0.82 -8.24 1.09
N ALA A 23 -1.13 -7.03 1.58
CA ALA A 23 -1.82 -6.02 0.79
C ALA A 23 -1.01 -5.59 -0.45
N ARG A 24 0.31 -5.50 -0.32
CA ARG A 24 1.23 -5.24 -1.45
C ARG A 24 1.20 -6.37 -2.47
N THR A 25 1.29 -7.61 -2.04
CA THR A 25 1.18 -8.78 -2.92
C THR A 25 -0.15 -8.80 -3.66
N ALA A 26 -1.27 -8.59 -2.96
CA ALA A 26 -2.60 -8.55 -3.56
C ALA A 26 -2.78 -7.38 -4.54
N ALA A 27 -2.24 -6.19 -4.23
CA ALA A 27 -2.24 -5.05 -5.15
C ALA A 27 -1.40 -5.35 -6.41
N SER A 28 -0.27 -6.05 -6.26
CA SER A 28 0.58 -6.48 -7.37
C SER A 28 -0.11 -7.49 -8.28
N GLN A 29 -0.83 -8.47 -7.71
CA GLN A 29 -1.66 -9.40 -8.48
C GLN A 29 -2.73 -8.67 -9.30
N ARG A 30 -3.41 -7.69 -8.69
CA ARG A 30 -4.42 -6.87 -9.37
C ARG A 30 -3.82 -6.03 -10.49
N LEU A 31 -2.64 -5.46 -10.28
CA LEU A 31 -1.94 -4.70 -11.32
C LEU A 31 -1.51 -5.60 -12.48
N LEU A 32 -0.97 -6.79 -12.20
CA LEU A 32 -0.62 -7.77 -13.24
C LEU A 32 -1.84 -8.18 -14.07
N ALA A 33 -2.96 -8.51 -13.41
CA ALA A 33 -4.19 -8.87 -14.10
C ALA A 33 -4.69 -7.73 -15.01
N TRP A 34 -4.59 -6.48 -14.56
CA TRP A 34 -4.94 -5.31 -15.37
C TRP A 34 -3.98 -5.10 -16.54
N LEU A 35 -2.66 -5.22 -16.33
CA LEU A 35 -1.65 -5.10 -17.38
C LEU A 35 -1.81 -6.21 -18.44
N ALA A 36 -2.20 -7.42 -18.03
CA ALA A 36 -2.42 -8.55 -18.93
C ALA A 36 -3.58 -8.25 -19.89
N GLN A 37 -4.65 -7.63 -19.40
CA GLN A 37 -5.78 -7.21 -20.22
C GLN A 37 -5.40 -6.08 -21.20
N SER A 38 -4.45 -5.22 -20.83
CA SER A 38 -3.98 -4.13 -21.71
C SER A 38 -2.83 -4.54 -22.64
N GLY A 39 -2.33 -5.77 -22.56
CA GLY A 39 -1.17 -6.24 -23.34
C GLY A 39 0.16 -5.58 -22.96
N ALA A 40 0.24 -4.97 -21.77
CA ALA A 40 1.38 -4.15 -21.33
C ALA A 40 2.24 -4.84 -20.25
N VAL A 41 2.14 -6.16 -20.09
CA VAL A 41 2.89 -6.91 -19.07
C VAL A 41 4.37 -7.03 -19.46
N PRO A 42 5.31 -6.60 -18.61
CA PRO A 42 6.72 -6.96 -18.77
C PRO A 42 6.85 -8.49 -18.70
N ARG A 43 7.38 -9.10 -19.76
CA ARG A 43 7.39 -10.57 -19.96
C ARG A 43 8.12 -11.32 -18.83
N ASP A 44 9.08 -10.66 -18.20
CA ASP A 44 9.91 -11.11 -17.08
C ASP A 44 9.21 -11.04 -15.71
N LEU A 45 8.10 -10.31 -15.61
CA LEU A 45 7.29 -10.18 -14.39
C LEU A 45 5.91 -10.82 -14.49
N ALA A 46 5.60 -11.43 -15.63
CA ALA A 46 4.40 -12.24 -15.79
C ALA A 46 4.36 -13.29 -14.67
N ASP A 47 3.23 -13.33 -13.94
CA ASP A 47 2.97 -14.26 -12.84
C ASP A 47 3.88 -14.13 -11.59
N GLN A 48 4.62 -13.02 -11.43
CA GLN A 48 5.50 -12.79 -10.28
C GLN A 48 5.10 -11.54 -9.47
N PRO A 49 4.01 -11.60 -8.68
CA PRO A 49 3.52 -10.46 -7.91
C PRO A 49 4.50 -9.99 -6.82
N THR A 50 5.28 -10.89 -6.24
CA THR A 50 6.33 -10.53 -5.26
C THR A 50 7.46 -9.77 -5.94
N ALA A 51 7.96 -10.24 -7.09
CA ALA A 51 9.00 -9.54 -7.83
C ALA A 51 8.54 -8.15 -8.31
N LEU A 52 7.28 -8.02 -8.74
CA LEU A 52 6.69 -6.71 -9.07
C LEU A 52 6.67 -5.78 -7.85
N THR A 53 6.31 -6.31 -6.68
CA THR A 53 6.32 -5.57 -5.42
C THR A 53 7.72 -5.06 -5.11
N ASP A 54 8.72 -5.92 -5.23
CA ASP A 54 10.11 -5.58 -4.95
C ASP A 54 10.62 -4.47 -5.89
N VAL A 55 10.31 -4.56 -7.19
CA VAL A 55 10.66 -3.52 -8.18
C VAL A 55 10.00 -2.19 -7.83
N LEU A 56 8.71 -2.19 -7.50
CA LEU A 56 7.99 -0.97 -7.13
C LEU A 56 8.51 -0.35 -5.83
N LEU A 57 8.90 -1.18 -4.85
CA LEU A 57 9.47 -0.70 -3.59
C LEU A 57 10.91 -0.20 -3.73
N ALA A 58 11.74 -0.85 -4.57
CA ALA A 58 13.12 -0.46 -4.79
C ALA A 58 13.25 0.90 -5.49
N ARG A 59 12.29 1.23 -6.37
CA ARG A 59 12.21 2.51 -7.09
C ARG A 59 13.48 2.92 -7.82
N ASP A 60 14.25 1.94 -8.29
CA ASP A 60 15.51 2.19 -8.97
C ASP A 60 15.24 2.75 -10.38
N PRO A 61 15.57 4.02 -10.67
CA PRO A 61 15.36 4.60 -11.99
C PRO A 61 16.21 3.91 -13.09
N ASN A 62 17.25 3.16 -12.71
CA ASN A 62 18.09 2.41 -13.63
C ASN A 62 17.57 1.00 -13.91
N ASP A 63 16.57 0.50 -13.16
CA ASP A 63 15.93 -0.78 -13.45
C ASP A 63 14.92 -0.62 -14.60
N PRO A 64 15.12 -1.28 -15.76
CA PRO A 64 14.19 -1.20 -16.89
C PRO A 64 12.76 -1.61 -16.53
N ARG A 65 12.59 -2.52 -15.56
CA ARG A 65 11.29 -2.95 -15.07
C ARG A 65 10.58 -1.81 -14.34
N TYR A 66 11.32 -1.05 -13.52
CA TYR A 66 10.78 0.10 -12.83
C TYR A 66 10.46 1.25 -13.79
N GLN A 67 11.22 1.43 -14.88
CA GLN A 67 10.90 2.43 -15.90
C GLN A 67 9.52 2.19 -16.52
N VAL A 68 9.11 0.93 -16.70
CA VAL A 68 7.76 0.58 -17.17
C VAL A 68 6.74 0.69 -16.03
N LEU A 69 7.01 0.04 -14.89
CA LEU A 69 6.07 -0.08 -13.78
C LEU A 69 5.84 1.22 -13.00
N GLY A 70 6.83 2.12 -12.99
CA GLY A 70 6.81 3.38 -12.26
C GLY A 70 5.63 4.26 -12.65
N THR A 71 5.21 4.22 -13.91
CA THR A 71 4.00 4.91 -14.42
C THR A 71 2.73 4.46 -13.70
N PHE A 72 2.71 3.23 -13.16
CA PHE A 72 1.57 2.65 -12.46
C PHE A 72 1.74 2.60 -10.93
N ALA A 73 2.88 3.08 -10.41
CA ALA A 73 3.20 3.02 -8.97
C ALA A 73 2.13 3.71 -8.10
N GLY A 74 1.59 4.85 -8.55
CA GLY A 74 0.51 5.55 -7.83
C GLY A 74 -0.81 4.78 -7.80
N ARG A 75 -1.16 4.08 -8.89
CA ARG A 75 -2.34 3.20 -8.95
C ARG A 75 -2.17 2.01 -8.01
N TRP A 76 -1.00 1.38 -8.04
CA TRP A 76 -0.65 0.27 -7.15
C TRP A 76 -0.72 0.69 -5.68
N ALA A 77 -0.13 1.84 -5.32
CA ALA A 77 -0.18 2.38 -3.96
C ALA A 77 -1.63 2.62 -3.49
N ALA A 78 -2.48 3.16 -4.36
CA ALA A 78 -3.90 3.37 -4.05
C ALA A 78 -4.63 2.04 -3.78
N ASP A 79 -4.31 0.97 -4.51
CA ASP A 79 -4.89 -0.36 -4.28
C ASP A 79 -4.38 -0.98 -2.96
N VAL A 80 -3.10 -0.83 -2.62
CA VAL A 80 -2.57 -1.24 -1.29
C VAL A 80 -3.37 -0.57 -0.17
N LEU A 81 -3.58 0.74 -0.27
CA LEU A 81 -4.34 1.51 0.72
C LEU A 81 -5.81 1.04 0.82
N ARG A 82 -6.47 0.79 -0.32
CA ARG A 82 -7.85 0.26 -0.35
C ARG A 82 -7.96 -1.11 0.31
N ILE A 83 -7.01 -2.01 0.04
CA ILE A 83 -7.02 -3.36 0.59
C ILE A 83 -6.84 -3.30 2.12
N LEU A 84 -5.88 -2.51 2.61
CA LEU A 84 -5.69 -2.32 4.05
C LEU A 84 -6.91 -1.71 4.72
N ALA A 85 -7.49 -0.66 4.12
CA ALA A 85 -8.71 -0.04 4.64
C ALA A 85 -9.87 -1.04 4.72
N SER A 86 -10.10 -1.81 3.65
CA SER A 86 -11.13 -2.84 3.60
C SER A 86 -10.92 -3.94 4.64
N ALA A 87 -9.69 -4.42 4.82
CA ALA A 87 -9.38 -5.46 5.82
C ALA A 87 -9.65 -4.98 7.26
N ILE A 88 -9.36 -3.71 7.55
CA ILE A 88 -9.66 -3.07 8.84
C ILE A 88 -11.17 -2.91 9.04
N LEU A 89 -11.90 -2.48 8.00
CA LEU A 89 -13.34 -2.26 8.06
C LEU A 89 -14.15 -3.56 8.14
N HIS A 90 -13.76 -4.61 7.41
CA HIS A 90 -14.43 -5.91 7.41
C HIS A 90 -14.37 -6.59 8.79
N ARG A 91 -13.28 -6.40 9.54
CA ARG A 91 -13.13 -7.01 10.87
C ARG A 91 -13.97 -6.38 11.98
N ARG A 92 -14.54 -5.18 11.77
CA ARG A 92 -15.07 -4.37 12.88
C ARG A 92 -16.55 -4.07 12.88
N GLY A 93 -17.35 -4.53 11.91
CA GLY A 93 -18.78 -4.20 11.90
C GLY A 93 -19.02 -2.70 12.11
N HIS A 94 -18.44 -1.86 11.25
CA HIS A 94 -18.68 -0.41 11.17
C HIS A 94 -18.50 0.44 12.45
N ASN A 95 -17.70 0.03 13.45
CA ASN A 95 -17.38 0.91 14.58
C ASN A 95 -15.87 1.11 14.78
N GLY A 96 -15.37 2.23 14.26
CA GLY A 96 -14.35 3.03 14.95
C GLY A 96 -12.89 2.78 14.58
N ARG A 97 -12.25 3.85 14.05
CA ARG A 97 -10.83 4.23 14.13
C ARG A 97 -9.81 3.07 14.25
N HIS A 98 -9.46 2.44 13.13
CA HIS A 98 -8.06 2.10 12.94
C HIS A 98 -7.54 2.81 11.70
N THR A 99 -6.33 3.33 11.86
CA THR A 99 -5.61 4.14 10.89
C THR A 99 -4.80 3.16 10.03
N PRO A 100 -4.94 3.16 8.70
CA PRO A 100 -4.06 2.42 7.80
C PRO A 100 -2.58 2.67 8.11
N ASP A 101 -1.76 1.67 7.80
CA ASP A 101 -0.32 1.66 8.03
C ASP A 101 0.38 2.90 7.43
N VAL A 102 1.22 3.57 8.25
CA VAL A 102 1.92 4.79 7.86
C VAL A 102 2.89 4.53 6.71
N ALA A 103 3.56 3.37 6.67
CA ALA A 103 4.52 3.04 5.61
C ALA A 103 3.85 2.88 4.23
N ALA A 104 2.56 2.50 4.19
CA ALA A 104 1.80 2.48 2.94
C ALA A 104 1.51 3.90 2.43
N VAL A 105 1.15 4.81 3.35
CA VAL A 105 0.88 6.22 3.02
C VAL A 105 2.17 6.93 2.62
N GLU A 106 3.26 6.68 3.34
CA GLU A 106 4.59 7.21 3.02
C GLU A 106 5.03 6.81 1.63
N TYR A 107 4.94 5.52 1.29
CA TYR A 107 5.21 5.05 -0.06
C TYR A 107 4.34 5.79 -1.10
N ALA A 108 3.02 5.88 -0.86
CA ALA A 108 2.11 6.55 -1.79
C ALA A 108 2.51 8.01 -2.05
N VAL A 109 2.81 8.77 -0.99
CA VAL A 109 3.30 10.15 -1.10
C VAL A 109 4.62 10.20 -1.86
N SER A 110 5.55 9.29 -1.55
CA SER A 110 6.87 9.24 -2.17
C SER A 110 6.82 8.99 -3.67
N VAL A 111 5.79 8.29 -4.17
CA VAL A 111 5.54 8.07 -5.61
C VAL A 111 4.58 9.11 -6.23
N GLY A 112 4.31 10.20 -5.52
CA GLY A 112 3.54 11.33 -6.02
C GLY A 112 2.02 11.18 -5.93
N ALA A 113 1.50 10.22 -5.16
CA ALA A 113 0.07 10.12 -4.94
C ALA A 113 -0.46 11.36 -4.21
N THR A 114 -1.49 11.99 -4.77
CA THR A 114 -2.10 13.18 -4.15
C THR A 114 -2.89 12.81 -2.90
N TRP A 115 -3.06 13.76 -1.99
CA TRP A 115 -3.94 13.58 -0.81
C TRP A 115 -5.40 13.27 -1.19
N ALA A 116 -5.85 13.69 -2.38
CA ALA A 116 -7.16 13.31 -2.90
C ALA A 116 -7.21 11.82 -3.29
N THR A 117 -6.17 11.31 -3.96
CA THR A 117 -6.02 9.89 -4.28
C THR A 117 -5.97 9.04 -3.01
N ILE A 118 -5.17 9.46 -2.03
CA ILE A 118 -5.03 8.78 -0.73
C ILE A 118 -6.37 8.80 0.01
N GLY A 119 -7.03 9.96 0.12
CA GLY A 119 -8.35 10.08 0.76
C GLY A 119 -9.39 9.16 0.11
N GLY A 120 -9.48 9.19 -1.22
CA GLY A 120 -10.39 8.32 -1.98
C GLY A 120 -10.10 6.83 -1.79
N ALA A 121 -8.84 6.42 -1.70
CA ALA A 121 -8.46 5.03 -1.42
C ALA A 121 -8.87 4.60 0.00
N LEU A 122 -8.82 5.53 0.95
CA LEU A 122 -9.14 5.29 2.37
C LEU A 122 -10.61 5.53 2.74
N GLY A 123 -11.44 5.97 1.80
CA GLY A 123 -12.85 6.32 2.05
C GLY A 123 -13.02 7.55 2.95
N ILE A 124 -12.06 8.48 2.95
CA ILE A 124 -12.08 9.73 3.72
C ILE A 124 -11.81 10.94 2.83
N SER A 125 -12.10 12.14 3.32
CA SER A 125 -11.81 13.36 2.57
C SER A 125 -10.30 13.65 2.49
N ALA A 126 -9.87 14.32 1.42
CA ALA A 126 -8.47 14.70 1.23
C ALA A 126 -7.88 15.56 2.38
N PRO A 127 -8.61 16.57 2.92
CA PRO A 127 -8.12 17.31 4.09
C PRO A 127 -7.95 16.43 5.33
N THR A 128 -8.83 15.44 5.52
CA THR A 128 -8.73 14.48 6.63
C THR A 128 -7.51 13.58 6.49
N ALA A 129 -7.24 13.08 5.27
CA ALA A 129 -6.05 12.30 4.97
C ALA A 129 -4.77 13.13 5.23
N HIS A 130 -4.70 14.33 4.65
CA HIS A 130 -3.57 15.23 4.84
C HIS A 130 -3.32 15.53 6.32
N SER A 131 -4.35 15.99 7.05
CA SER A 131 -4.23 16.31 8.49
C SER A 131 -3.82 15.12 9.35
N ARG A 132 -4.19 13.89 8.96
CA ARG A 132 -3.91 12.69 9.76
C ARG A 132 -2.49 12.15 9.55
N TYR A 133 -1.94 12.32 8.35
CA TYR A 133 -0.73 11.61 7.93
C TYR A 133 0.44 12.51 7.59
N ARG A 134 0.26 13.78 7.22
CA ARG A 134 1.37 14.63 6.74
C ARG A 134 2.55 14.70 7.72
N ASP A 135 2.28 14.73 9.03
CA ASP A 135 3.32 14.89 10.05
C ASP A 135 4.00 13.54 10.38
N LYS A 136 3.52 12.44 9.78
CA LYS A 136 4.00 11.06 10.00
C LYS A 136 4.74 10.48 8.80
N VAL A 137 4.59 11.11 7.64
CA VAL A 137 5.22 10.69 6.39
C VAL A 137 6.16 11.82 5.98
N SER A 138 7.47 11.57 6.10
CA SER A 138 8.54 12.55 5.87
C SER A 138 9.31 12.22 4.61
#